data_AF-A0A7C1TJZ9-F1
#
_entry.id   AF-A0A7C1TJZ9-F1
#
_cell.length_a   1.000
_cell.length_b   1.000
_cell.length_c   1.000
_cell.angle_alpha   90.00
_cell.angle_beta   90.00
_cell.angle_gamma   90.00
#
_symmetry.space_group_name_H-M   'P 1'
#
loop_
_entity.id
_entity.type
_entity.pdbx_description
1 polymer ?
#
loop_
_entity_poly.entity_id
_entity_poly.type
_entity_poly.pdbx_seq_one_letter_code
_entity_poly.pdbx_strand_id
1 'polypeptide(L)'
;MTEEQHPDRVPGRRSFLGASGKLLLSGTSIALMGGLNTACAGYTAGDHELQQDIRILNTAIAAEHEAVAAYQLGAESGLLSNGVLKVALKFQGHHKEHIDALAGTVKKLGGQAVDAKAKYDFPVSRLKRERDVLTFAAGLERGAVSAYAGAIPLFGNGDLAKAAASILADEAMHWAILRQALGLDPVPGAFFS
;
A
#
# COMPACT_ATOMS: atom_id res chain seq x y z
N MET A 1 -68.77 14.19 3.29
CA MET A 1 -67.62 14.82 3.96
C MET A 1 -66.73 13.68 4.42
N THR A 2 -65.71 13.36 3.61
CA THR A 2 -64.26 13.54 3.90
C THR A 2 -63.77 12.46 4.88
N GLU A 3 -62.70 11.70 4.69
CA GLU A 3 -61.57 11.69 3.75
C GLU A 3 -60.87 10.33 3.85
N GLU A 4 -59.94 10.06 2.93
CA GLU A 4 -59.10 8.86 2.82
C GLU A 4 -58.16 8.60 4.01
N GLN A 5 -57.64 7.36 4.11
CA GLN A 5 -56.20 7.01 4.03
C GLN A 5 -55.99 5.53 4.43
N HIS A 6 -55.80 4.62 3.47
CA HIS A 6 -54.54 4.11 2.88
C HIS A 6 -53.65 3.27 3.84
N PRO A 7 -53.43 1.97 3.58
CA PRO A 7 -52.51 1.14 4.35
C PRO A 7 -51.04 1.39 3.97
N ASP A 8 -50.18 1.51 4.97
CA ASP A 8 -48.71 1.57 4.83
C ASP A 8 -48.18 0.35 4.07
N ARG A 9 -47.95 0.54 2.77
CA ARG A 9 -47.15 -0.37 1.95
C ARG A 9 -45.69 0.02 2.12
N VAL A 10 -44.93 -0.84 2.81
CA VAL A 10 -43.46 -0.79 2.82
C VAL A 10 -42.94 -0.97 1.38
N PRO A 11 -42.23 0.00 0.76
CA PRO A 11 -41.68 -0.18 -0.57
C PRO A 11 -40.37 -0.98 -0.52
N GLY A 12 -40.45 -2.22 -1.01
CA GLY A 12 -39.58 -2.76 -2.05
C GLY A 12 -38.05 -2.79 -1.85
N ARG A 13 -37.54 -3.94 -1.38
CA ARG A 13 -36.23 -4.46 -1.79
C ARG A 13 -36.29 -4.81 -3.28
N ARG A 14 -36.00 -3.85 -4.17
CA ARG A 14 -35.56 -4.06 -5.57
C ARG A 14 -35.46 -2.72 -6.31
N SER A 15 -34.24 -2.22 -6.48
CA SER A 15 -33.87 -1.51 -7.69
C SER A 15 -32.36 -1.67 -7.90
N PHE A 16 -32.00 -2.87 -8.36
CA PHE A 16 -30.72 -3.13 -8.99
C PHE A 16 -31.05 -3.36 -10.47
N LEU A 17 -30.44 -2.57 -11.34
CA LEU A 17 -30.55 -2.54 -12.81
C LEU A 17 -31.78 -1.79 -13.36
N GLY A 18 -31.54 -0.58 -13.87
CA GLY A 18 -32.51 0.14 -14.69
C GLY A 18 -32.20 1.60 -14.97
N ALA A 19 -31.05 1.92 -15.57
CA ALA A 19 -30.89 3.18 -16.30
C ALA A 19 -29.73 3.09 -17.31
N SER A 20 -30.03 2.57 -18.50
CA SER A 20 -29.25 2.83 -19.70
C SER A 20 -29.39 4.31 -20.05
N GLY A 21 -28.38 5.11 -19.73
CA GLY A 21 -28.37 6.54 -20.00
C GLY A 21 -26.95 7.04 -20.19
N LYS A 22 -26.48 7.01 -21.45
CA LYS A 22 -25.37 7.82 -22.00
C LYS A 22 -24.21 8.07 -21.04
N LEU A 23 -23.33 7.08 -20.89
CA LEU A 23 -21.99 7.30 -20.36
C LEU A 23 -21.22 8.16 -21.38
N LEU A 24 -21.26 9.47 -21.22
CA LEU A 24 -20.24 10.35 -21.78
C LEU A 24 -18.93 9.96 -21.09
N LEU A 25 -17.99 9.39 -21.85
CA LEU A 25 -16.61 9.18 -21.42
C LEU A 25 -15.91 10.56 -21.30
N SER A 26 -16.31 11.38 -20.33
CA SER A 26 -15.57 12.58 -19.96
C SER A 26 -14.33 12.17 -19.16
N GLY A 27 -13.18 12.30 -19.81
CA GLY A 27 -11.87 11.84 -19.37
C GLY A 27 -11.44 12.32 -17.99
N THR A 28 -11.60 11.45 -16.99
CA THR A 28 -10.97 11.58 -15.67
C THR A 28 -10.08 10.38 -15.32
N SER A 29 -9.87 9.45 -16.25
CA SER A 29 -9.08 8.24 -16.02
C SER A 29 -7.55 8.46 -16.03
N ILE A 30 -7.05 9.68 -16.28
CA ILE A 30 -5.60 9.98 -16.34
C ILE A 30 -5.11 10.69 -15.05
N ALA A 31 -5.99 11.07 -14.12
CA ALA A 31 -5.57 11.77 -12.89
C ALA A 31 -5.18 10.84 -11.71
N LEU A 32 -5.26 9.52 -11.85
CA LEU A 32 -5.00 8.58 -10.76
C LEU A 32 -3.51 8.31 -10.50
N MET A 33 -2.60 8.71 -11.40
CA MET A 33 -1.16 8.67 -11.15
C MET A 33 -0.61 9.97 -10.52
N GLY A 34 -1.48 10.96 -10.28
CA GLY A 34 -1.17 12.23 -9.60
C GLY A 34 -1.98 12.46 -8.31
N GLY A 35 -2.64 11.40 -7.79
CA GLY A 35 -3.61 11.46 -6.68
C GLY A 35 -3.07 11.93 -5.32
N LEU A 36 -1.75 12.11 -5.19
CA LEU A 36 -1.12 12.70 -4.01
C LEU A 36 -1.33 14.22 -3.89
N ASN A 37 -1.90 14.88 -4.90
CA ASN A 37 -2.14 16.33 -4.84
C ASN A 37 -3.44 16.73 -4.17
N THR A 38 -4.41 15.82 -3.98
CA THR A 38 -5.68 16.13 -3.31
C THR A 38 -5.70 15.82 -1.81
N ALA A 39 -4.72 15.05 -1.30
CA ALA A 39 -4.69 14.63 0.12
C ALA A 39 -4.56 15.78 1.14
N CYS A 40 -4.23 17.00 0.68
CA CYS A 40 -4.09 18.19 1.53
C CYS A 40 -5.23 19.20 1.38
N ALA A 41 -6.15 19.02 0.43
CA ALA A 41 -7.28 19.92 0.24
C ALA A 41 -8.41 19.53 1.21
N GLY A 42 -8.26 19.88 2.50
CA GLY A 42 -9.31 19.70 3.51
C GLY A 42 -8.91 18.94 4.78
N TYR A 43 -7.62 18.87 5.13
CA TYR A 43 -7.18 18.26 6.38
C TYR A 43 -7.74 19.06 7.58
N THR A 44 -8.83 18.57 8.18
CA THR A 44 -9.51 19.15 9.34
C THR A 44 -9.45 18.19 10.54
N ALA A 45 -8.31 17.54 10.73
CA ALA A 45 -8.03 16.81 11.96
C ALA A 45 -7.47 17.78 13.01
N GLY A 46 -7.71 17.50 14.29
CA GLY A 46 -7.07 18.24 15.36
C GLY A 46 -5.56 17.99 15.35
N ASP A 47 -4.81 18.87 16.04
CA ASP A 47 -3.34 18.80 16.09
C ASP A 47 -2.82 17.41 16.52
N HIS A 48 -3.56 16.72 17.37
CA HIS A 48 -3.20 15.37 17.82
C HIS A 48 -3.31 14.32 16.69
N GLU A 49 -4.40 14.32 15.91
CA GLU A 49 -4.57 13.40 14.77
C GLU A 49 -3.55 13.70 13.66
N LEU A 50 -3.27 14.99 13.40
CA LEU A 50 -2.21 15.39 12.45
C LEU A 50 -0.85 14.80 12.84
N GLN A 51 -0.45 14.98 14.09
CA GLN A 51 0.83 14.47 14.58
C GLN A 51 0.86 12.94 14.60
N GLN A 52 -0.28 12.29 14.85
CA GLN A 52 -0.41 10.84 14.73
C GLN A 52 -0.21 10.36 13.30
N ASP A 53 -0.88 10.98 12.33
CA ASP A 53 -0.75 10.63 10.92
C ASP A 53 0.69 10.80 10.43
N ILE A 54 1.36 11.90 10.80
CA ILE A 54 2.79 12.11 10.49
C ILE A 54 3.67 10.99 11.09
N ARG A 55 3.40 10.53 12.32
CA ARG A 55 4.14 9.42 12.93
C ARG A 55 3.91 8.10 12.19
N ILE A 56 2.67 7.82 11.77
CA ILE A 56 2.34 6.62 10.99
C ILE A 56 3.08 6.65 9.65
N LEU A 57 3.02 7.77 8.92
CA LEU A 57 3.73 7.94 7.65
C LEU A 57 5.26 7.77 7.82
N ASN A 58 5.85 8.34 8.85
CA ASN A 58 7.29 8.16 9.11
C ASN A 58 7.67 6.72 9.49
N THR A 59 6.77 5.99 10.16
CA THR A 59 6.97 4.56 10.42
C THR A 59 6.97 3.77 9.11
N ALA A 60 6.06 4.09 8.19
CA ALA A 60 6.04 3.50 6.85
C ALA A 60 7.31 3.84 6.06
N ILE A 61 7.74 5.11 6.01
CA ILE A 61 8.98 5.53 5.32
C ILE A 61 10.20 4.76 5.83
N ALA A 62 10.31 4.56 7.14
CA ALA A 62 11.40 3.77 7.72
C ALA A 62 11.40 2.32 7.24
N ALA A 63 10.22 1.70 7.14
CA ALA A 63 10.06 0.33 6.62
C ALA A 63 10.38 0.25 5.12
N GLU A 64 9.94 1.23 4.32
CA GLU A 64 10.27 1.27 2.89
C GLU A 64 11.77 1.44 2.65
N HIS A 65 12.46 2.26 3.45
CA HIS A 65 13.92 2.37 3.37
C HIS A 65 14.62 1.05 3.71
N GLU A 66 14.11 0.30 4.67
CA GLU A 66 14.60 -1.05 5.00
C GLU A 66 14.37 -2.02 3.82
N ALA A 67 13.20 -1.99 3.19
CA ALA A 67 12.90 -2.79 2.01
C ALA A 67 13.85 -2.45 0.84
N VAL A 68 14.05 -1.17 0.52
CA VAL A 68 14.99 -0.73 -0.52
C VAL A 68 16.41 -1.27 -0.26
N ALA A 69 16.86 -1.20 0.99
CA ALA A 69 18.18 -1.70 1.38
C ALA A 69 18.27 -3.24 1.29
N ALA A 70 17.22 -3.96 1.67
CA ALA A 70 17.15 -5.41 1.56
C ALA A 70 17.16 -5.89 0.10
N TYR A 71 16.40 -5.21 -0.77
CA TYR A 71 16.42 -5.50 -2.21
C TYR A 71 17.77 -5.17 -2.84
N GLN A 72 18.43 -4.07 -2.43
CA GLN A 72 19.78 -3.76 -2.89
C GLN A 72 20.75 -4.89 -2.52
N LEU A 73 20.72 -5.32 -1.25
CA LEU A 73 21.54 -6.43 -0.76
C LEU A 73 21.30 -7.71 -1.58
N GLY A 74 20.03 -8.05 -1.85
CA GLY A 74 19.68 -9.20 -2.66
C GLY A 74 20.20 -9.10 -4.09
N ALA A 75 20.01 -7.94 -4.73
CA ALA A 75 20.44 -7.69 -6.10
C ALA A 75 21.97 -7.75 -6.27
N GLU A 76 22.73 -7.25 -5.30
CA GLU A 76 24.20 -7.23 -5.32
C GLU A 76 24.84 -8.53 -4.82
N SER A 77 24.07 -9.45 -4.25
CA SER A 77 24.59 -10.70 -3.68
C SER A 77 25.24 -11.65 -4.70
N GLY A 78 24.92 -11.49 -5.99
CA GLY A 78 25.30 -12.44 -7.05
C GLY A 78 24.56 -13.78 -6.97
N LEU A 79 23.57 -13.93 -6.09
CA LEU A 79 22.82 -15.17 -5.88
C LEU A 79 21.58 -15.28 -6.77
N LEU A 80 21.09 -14.18 -7.34
CA LEU A 80 19.87 -14.13 -8.13
C LEU A 80 20.14 -14.43 -9.60
N SER A 81 19.32 -15.27 -10.21
CA SER A 81 19.23 -15.44 -11.65
C SER A 81 18.75 -14.16 -12.34
N ASN A 82 19.09 -13.97 -13.60
CA ASN A 82 18.77 -12.74 -14.34
C ASN A 82 17.28 -12.37 -14.33
N GLY A 83 16.40 -13.38 -14.43
CA GLY A 83 14.95 -13.16 -14.39
C GLY A 83 14.48 -12.65 -13.02
N VAL A 84 14.96 -13.27 -11.95
CA VAL A 84 14.64 -12.89 -10.57
C VAL A 84 15.24 -11.52 -10.23
N LEU A 85 16.48 -11.27 -10.63
CA LEU A 85 17.15 -9.98 -10.44
C LEU A 85 16.34 -8.83 -11.07
N LYS A 86 15.82 -9.02 -12.28
CA LYS A 86 14.99 -8.01 -12.94
C LYS A 86 13.72 -7.69 -12.16
N VAL A 87 13.08 -8.71 -11.57
CA VAL A 87 11.89 -8.52 -10.72
C VAL A 87 12.26 -7.83 -9.41
N ALA A 88 13.35 -8.25 -8.77
CA ALA A 88 13.85 -7.64 -7.54
C ALA A 88 14.16 -6.14 -7.71
N LEU A 89 14.80 -5.75 -8.82
CA LEU A 89 15.07 -4.35 -9.13
C LEU A 89 13.79 -3.54 -9.40
N LYS A 90 12.75 -4.18 -9.98
CA LYS A 90 11.45 -3.55 -10.16
C LYS A 90 10.79 -3.26 -8.81
N PHE A 91 10.72 -4.24 -7.91
CA PHE A 91 10.15 -4.08 -6.57
C PHE A 91 10.90 -3.04 -5.75
N GLN A 92 12.24 -3.03 -5.83
CA GLN A 92 13.04 -1.96 -5.26
C GLN A 92 12.63 -0.56 -5.77
N GLY A 93 12.33 -0.46 -7.07
CA GLY A 93 11.81 0.77 -7.68
C GLY A 93 10.48 1.21 -7.06
N HIS A 94 9.54 0.28 -6.88
CA HIS A 94 8.26 0.57 -6.25
C HIS A 94 8.44 1.10 -4.81
N HIS A 95 9.28 0.46 -3.98
CA HIS A 95 9.55 0.96 -2.63
C HIS A 95 10.14 2.38 -2.62
N LYS A 96 10.98 2.74 -3.62
CA LYS A 96 11.49 4.12 -3.77
C LYS A 96 10.35 5.09 -4.11
N GLU A 97 9.44 4.70 -5.00
CA GLU A 97 8.25 5.49 -5.32
C GLU A 97 7.32 5.65 -4.11
N HIS A 98 7.19 4.62 -3.27
CA HIS A 98 6.46 4.68 -2.00
C HIS A 98 7.10 5.70 -1.05
N ILE A 99 8.43 5.66 -0.86
CA ILE A 99 9.17 6.65 -0.05
C ILE A 99 8.90 8.06 -0.55
N ASP A 100 9.04 8.32 -1.85
CA ASP A 100 8.86 9.66 -2.42
C ASP A 100 7.44 10.19 -2.18
N ALA A 101 6.43 9.34 -2.36
CA ALA A 101 5.04 9.67 -2.11
C ALA A 101 4.77 9.99 -0.63
N LEU A 102 5.24 9.13 0.27
CA LEU A 102 5.05 9.27 1.72
C LEU A 102 5.81 10.49 2.26
N ALA A 103 7.08 10.65 1.89
CA ALA A 103 7.91 11.78 2.31
C ALA A 103 7.37 13.11 1.79
N GLY A 104 6.91 13.14 0.54
CA GLY A 104 6.22 14.30 -0.03
C GLY A 104 4.96 14.67 0.75
N THR A 105 4.21 13.67 1.22
CA THR A 105 3.02 13.87 2.05
C THR A 105 3.37 14.38 3.44
N VAL A 106 4.37 13.80 4.12
CA VAL A 106 4.86 14.27 5.42
C VAL A 106 5.27 15.75 5.35
N LYS A 107 6.00 16.14 4.30
CA LYS A 107 6.40 17.54 4.08
C LYS A 107 5.19 18.47 3.89
N LYS A 108 4.18 18.05 3.12
CA LYS A 108 2.94 18.84 2.92
C LYS A 108 2.15 19.01 4.22
N LEU A 109 2.23 18.04 5.14
CA LEU A 109 1.63 18.10 6.48
C LEU A 109 2.48 18.91 7.48
N GLY A 110 3.60 19.50 7.05
CA GLY A 110 4.50 20.29 7.91
C GLY A 110 5.45 19.45 8.78
N GLY A 111 5.52 18.14 8.53
CA GLY A 111 6.45 17.24 9.20
C GLY A 111 7.80 17.12 8.48
N GLN A 112 8.73 16.41 9.12
CA GLN A 112 10.00 16.01 8.52
C GLN A 112 9.96 14.50 8.25
N ALA A 113 10.29 14.12 7.02
CA ALA A 113 10.44 12.72 6.64
C ALA A 113 11.72 12.13 7.26
N VAL A 114 11.64 10.91 7.76
CA VAL A 114 12.80 10.19 8.30
C VAL A 114 13.73 9.75 7.17
N ASP A 115 15.04 9.88 7.40
CA ASP A 115 16.06 9.40 6.47
C ASP A 115 16.30 7.89 6.63
N ALA A 116 16.86 7.27 5.58
CA ALA A 116 17.36 5.91 5.66
C ALA A 116 18.41 5.76 6.77
N LYS A 117 18.38 4.63 7.48
CA LYS A 117 19.44 4.29 8.43
C LYS A 117 20.78 4.11 7.69
N ALA A 118 21.87 4.50 8.35
CA ALA A 118 23.22 4.26 7.83
C ALA A 118 23.55 2.76 7.68
N LYS A 119 22.89 1.89 8.44
CA LYS A 119 23.07 0.45 8.42
C LYS A 119 21.78 -0.28 8.79
N TYR A 120 21.54 -1.40 8.12
CA TYR A 120 20.51 -2.39 8.48
C TYR A 120 21.19 -3.72 8.81
N ASP A 121 20.65 -4.42 9.82
CA ASP A 121 21.19 -5.70 10.28
C ASP A 121 20.42 -6.86 9.65
N PHE A 122 20.74 -7.16 8.39
CA PHE A 122 20.15 -8.27 7.66
C PHE A 122 20.86 -9.60 7.97
N PRO A 123 20.15 -10.75 7.86
CA PRO A 123 20.71 -12.07 8.15
C PRO A 123 21.61 -12.60 7.02
N VAL A 124 22.59 -11.81 6.57
CA VAL A 124 23.49 -12.12 5.42
C VAL A 124 24.20 -13.46 5.55
N SER A 125 24.48 -13.91 6.78
CA SER A 125 25.10 -15.21 7.04
C SER A 125 24.21 -16.39 6.64
N ARG A 126 22.89 -16.18 6.51
CA ARG A 126 21.89 -17.19 6.12
C ARG A 126 21.50 -17.13 4.64
N LEU A 127 21.94 -16.12 3.89
CA LEU A 127 21.63 -15.97 2.47
C LEU A 127 22.73 -16.64 1.63
N LYS A 128 22.52 -17.91 1.22
CA LYS A 128 23.55 -18.71 0.50
C LYS A 128 23.19 -19.05 -0.94
N ARG A 129 21.92 -18.93 -1.30
CA ARG A 129 21.39 -19.23 -2.64
C ARG A 129 20.14 -18.40 -2.91
N GLU A 130 19.73 -18.34 -4.18
CA GLU A 130 18.54 -17.58 -4.64
C GLU A 130 17.30 -17.82 -3.76
N ARG A 131 17.00 -19.08 -3.46
CA ARG A 131 15.85 -19.45 -2.61
C ARG A 131 15.88 -18.79 -1.23
N ASP A 132 17.07 -18.63 -0.63
CA ASP A 132 17.20 -18.01 0.69
C ASP A 132 16.92 -16.50 0.60
N VAL A 133 17.38 -15.84 -0.48
CA VAL A 133 17.12 -14.43 -0.76
C VAL A 133 15.63 -14.20 -1.03
N LEU A 134 15.01 -15.03 -1.86
CA LEU A 134 13.57 -14.99 -2.15
C LEU A 134 12.73 -15.22 -0.89
N THR A 135 13.14 -16.15 -0.02
CA THR A 135 12.45 -16.41 1.25
C THR A 135 12.56 -15.22 2.20
N PHE A 136 13.74 -14.60 2.27
CA PHE A 136 13.95 -13.39 3.05
C PHE A 136 13.09 -12.23 2.55
N ALA A 137 13.12 -11.95 1.24
CA ALA A 137 12.27 -10.94 0.61
C ALA A 137 10.78 -11.19 0.84
N ALA A 138 10.31 -12.44 0.65
CA ALA A 138 8.90 -12.79 0.90
C ALA A 138 8.50 -12.59 2.37
N GLY A 139 9.44 -12.75 3.30
CA GLY A 139 9.23 -12.44 4.71
C GLY A 139 9.05 -10.93 4.95
N LEU A 140 9.85 -10.10 4.29
CA LEU A 140 9.73 -8.64 4.36
C LEU A 140 8.39 -8.17 3.79
N GLU A 141 7.98 -8.65 2.62
CA GLU A 141 6.69 -8.24 2.03
C GLU A 141 5.50 -8.63 2.89
N ARG A 142 5.54 -9.83 3.48
CA ARG A 142 4.51 -10.24 4.44
C ARG A 142 4.49 -9.30 5.66
N GLY A 143 5.67 -8.90 6.14
CA GLY A 143 5.80 -7.90 7.19
C GLY A 143 5.18 -6.56 6.80
N ALA A 144 5.45 -6.08 5.59
CA ALA A 144 4.92 -4.83 5.05
C ALA A 144 3.38 -4.87 4.91
N VAL A 145 2.82 -5.94 4.35
CA VAL A 145 1.36 -6.14 4.27
C VAL A 145 0.72 -6.07 5.67
N SER A 146 1.33 -6.73 6.66
CA SER A 146 0.86 -6.71 8.06
C SER A 146 0.92 -5.29 8.64
N ALA A 147 2.02 -4.57 8.40
CA ALA A 147 2.24 -3.22 8.92
C ALA A 147 1.24 -2.23 8.34
N TYR A 148 1.03 -2.22 7.01
CA TYR A 148 0.03 -1.35 6.39
C TYR A 148 -1.38 -1.71 6.83
N ALA A 149 -1.72 -3.00 6.91
CA ALA A 149 -3.06 -3.44 7.34
C ALA A 149 -3.38 -2.94 8.76
N GLY A 150 -2.39 -2.99 9.66
CA GLY A 150 -2.52 -2.48 11.03
C GLY A 150 -2.51 -0.95 11.11
N ALA A 151 -1.84 -0.25 10.18
CA ALA A 151 -1.73 1.20 10.17
C ALA A 151 -2.96 1.91 9.59
N ILE A 152 -3.60 1.35 8.54
CA ILE A 152 -4.77 1.92 7.86
C ILE A 152 -5.87 2.41 8.82
N PRO A 153 -6.34 1.61 9.82
CA PRO A 153 -7.41 2.06 10.73
C PRO A 153 -6.97 3.13 11.73
N LEU A 154 -5.66 3.44 11.81
CA LEU A 154 -5.12 4.43 12.75
C LEU A 154 -5.03 5.83 12.16
N PHE A 155 -5.21 6.00 10.85
CA PHE A 155 -5.17 7.32 10.23
C PHE A 155 -6.40 8.15 10.61
N GLY A 156 -6.17 9.39 11.05
CA GLY A 156 -7.21 10.40 11.21
C GLY A 156 -7.74 10.89 9.87
N ASN A 157 -6.90 10.93 8.84
CA ASN A 157 -7.29 11.30 7.48
C ASN A 157 -7.57 10.09 6.58
N GLY A 158 -8.82 9.97 6.12
CA GLY A 158 -9.26 8.91 5.22
C GLY A 158 -8.56 8.88 3.85
N ASP A 159 -8.04 10.00 3.34
CA ASP A 159 -7.26 9.99 2.09
C ASP A 159 -5.86 9.42 2.29
N LEU A 160 -5.26 9.61 3.48
CA LEU A 160 -4.02 8.92 3.84
C LEU A 160 -4.26 7.43 3.99
N ALA A 161 -5.38 7.04 4.61
CA ALA A 161 -5.79 5.64 4.71
C ALA A 161 -5.97 4.98 3.32
N LYS A 162 -6.58 5.69 2.35
CA LYS A 162 -6.71 5.19 0.97
C LYS A 162 -5.36 5.04 0.27
N ALA A 163 -4.46 6.01 0.45
CA ALA A 163 -3.10 5.93 -0.11
C ALA A 163 -2.34 4.73 0.48
N ALA A 164 -2.39 4.55 1.80
CA ALA A 164 -1.81 3.40 2.49
C ALA A 164 -2.41 2.06 2.03
N ALA A 165 -3.73 2.01 1.77
CA ALA A 165 -4.38 0.83 1.21
C ALA A 165 -3.92 0.51 -0.21
N SER A 166 -3.59 1.52 -1.02
CA SER A 166 -3.00 1.32 -2.34
C SER A 166 -1.60 0.69 -2.25
N ILE A 167 -0.77 1.15 -1.30
CA ILE A 167 0.56 0.57 -1.07
C ILE A 167 0.42 -0.87 -0.56
N LEU A 168 -0.45 -1.12 0.42
CA LEU A 168 -0.76 -2.48 0.90
C LEU A 168 -1.08 -3.46 -0.24
N ALA A 169 -1.87 -3.01 -1.22
CA ALA A 169 -2.23 -3.85 -2.35
C ALA A 169 -1.02 -4.17 -3.23
N ASP A 170 -0.08 -3.24 -3.41
CA ASP A 170 1.17 -3.48 -4.13
C ASP A 170 2.08 -4.46 -3.38
N GLU A 171 2.28 -4.27 -2.06
CA GLU A 171 3.10 -5.18 -1.25
C GLU A 171 2.54 -6.61 -1.24
N ALA A 172 1.21 -6.75 -1.25
CA ALA A 172 0.56 -8.05 -1.39
C ALA A 172 0.84 -8.71 -2.75
N MET A 173 0.93 -7.94 -3.83
CA MET A 173 1.32 -8.45 -5.15
C MET A 173 2.80 -8.85 -5.19
N HIS A 174 3.70 -8.07 -4.58
CA HIS A 174 5.12 -8.45 -4.46
C HIS A 174 5.25 -9.77 -3.73
N TRP A 175 4.57 -9.89 -2.58
CA TRP A 175 4.54 -11.12 -1.79
C TRP A 175 4.06 -12.31 -2.61
N ALA A 176 2.93 -12.17 -3.32
CA ALA A 176 2.38 -13.25 -4.16
C ALA A 176 3.36 -13.68 -5.26
N ILE A 177 4.03 -12.73 -5.92
CA ILE A 177 5.03 -13.02 -6.96
C ILE A 177 6.25 -13.75 -6.37
N LEU A 178 6.74 -13.34 -5.20
CA LEU A 178 7.85 -14.02 -4.53
C LEU A 178 7.50 -15.44 -4.11
N ARG A 179 6.27 -15.65 -3.60
CA ARG A 179 5.76 -16.99 -3.29
C ARG A 179 5.69 -17.86 -4.54
N GLN A 180 5.20 -17.32 -5.65
CA GLN A 180 5.19 -18.01 -6.93
C GLN A 180 6.61 -18.42 -7.36
N ALA A 181 7.59 -17.51 -7.24
CA ALA A 181 8.98 -17.80 -7.56
C ALA A 181 9.61 -18.87 -6.65
N LEU A 182 9.14 -18.97 -5.40
CA LEU A 182 9.54 -20.01 -4.44
C LEU A 182 8.88 -21.38 -4.68
N GLY A 183 7.95 -21.48 -5.65
CA GLY A 183 7.15 -22.68 -5.88
C GLY A 183 6.08 -22.90 -4.81
N LEU A 184 5.67 -21.85 -4.10
CA LEU A 184 4.60 -21.87 -3.10
C LEU A 184 3.29 -21.38 -3.72
N ASP A 185 2.16 -21.70 -3.08
CA ASP A 185 0.86 -21.11 -3.42
C ASP A 185 0.91 -19.58 -3.30
N PRO A 186 0.74 -18.80 -4.38
CA PRO A 186 0.84 -17.34 -4.34
C PRO A 186 -0.22 -16.65 -3.49
N VAL A 187 -1.40 -17.25 -3.36
CA VAL A 187 -2.55 -16.69 -2.63
C VAL A 187 -3.05 -17.76 -1.64
N PRO A 188 -2.31 -18.00 -0.54
CA PRO A 188 -2.50 -19.18 0.32
C PRO A 188 -3.79 -19.15 1.16
N GLY A 189 -4.57 -18.08 1.09
CA GLY A 189 -5.79 -17.91 1.85
C GLY A 189 -6.62 -16.74 1.34
N ALA A 190 -7.91 -16.74 1.69
CA ALA A 190 -8.84 -15.66 1.35
C ALA A 190 -8.65 -14.40 2.22
N PHE A 191 -7.98 -14.54 3.35
CA PHE A 191 -7.64 -13.46 4.27
C PHE A 191 -6.14 -13.47 4.51
N PHE A 192 -5.58 -12.28 4.65
CA PHE A 192 -4.22 -12.14 5.15
C PHE A 192 -4.24 -12.31 6.69
N SER A 193 -3.34 -13.14 7.22
CA SER A 193 -3.22 -13.50 8.64
C SER A 193 -1.80 -13.46 9.15
#